data_AF-A0A2T0SNT9-F1
#
_entry.id   AF-A0A2T0SNT9-F1
#
_cell.length_a   1.000
_cell.length_b   1.000
_cell.length_c   1.000
_cell.angle_alpha   90.00
_cell.angle_beta   90.00
_cell.angle_gamma   90.00
#
_symmetry.space_group_name_H-M   'P 1'
#
loop_
_entity.id
_entity.type
_entity.pdbx_description
1 polymer ?
#
loop_
_entity_poly.entity_id
_entity_poly.type
_entity_poly.pdbx_seq_one_letter_code
_entity_poly.pdbx_strand_id
1 'polypeptide(L)'
;MFLIKITNSHPVTNRLKEYIDKQLRQLECMNVADPETLRKHLERIVHRANVCHPRCHPLKSYLNPAYTKGDYTAGVSELIQFSLYAHRGTFEGTPAPTPMPAEQGRQATLFS
;
A
#
# COMPACT_ATOMS: atom_id res chain seq x y z
N MET A 1 6.77 -7.27 -6.49
CA MET A 1 6.03 -7.75 -5.30
C MET A 1 5.68 -6.56 -4.45
N PHE A 2 4.43 -6.48 -4.00
CA PHE A 2 3.83 -5.34 -3.34
C PHE A 2 3.21 -5.76 -2.01
N LEU A 3 3.43 -4.96 -0.97
CA LEU A 3 2.73 -5.08 0.31
C LEU A 3 1.47 -4.21 0.27
N ILE A 4 0.32 -4.80 0.59
CA ILE A 4 -0.94 -4.07 0.74
C ILE A 4 -1.06 -3.55 2.17
N LYS A 5 -1.32 -2.26 2.31
CA LYS A 5 -1.66 -1.62 3.59
C LYS A 5 -2.88 -0.74 3.45
N ILE A 6 -3.82 -0.83 4.38
CA ILE A 6 -4.96 0.08 4.43
C ILE A 6 -4.47 1.45 4.92
N THR A 7 -4.76 2.51 4.17
CA THR A 7 -4.37 3.89 4.51
C THR A 7 -5.54 4.76 4.93
N ASN A 8 -6.73 4.48 4.43
CA ASN A 8 -7.93 5.19 4.83
C ASN A 8 -9.11 4.21 4.83
N SER A 9 -9.92 4.26 5.88
CA SER A 9 -11.18 3.56 5.98
C SER A 9 -12.23 4.51 6.55
N HIS A 10 -13.31 4.71 5.81
CA HIS A 10 -14.43 5.53 6.25
C HIS A 10 -15.47 4.68 7.00
N PRO A 11 -16.26 5.29 7.91
CA PRO A 11 -17.27 4.57 8.67
C PRO A 11 -18.32 3.94 7.75
N VAL A 12 -18.70 2.71 8.10
CA VAL A 12 -19.68 1.92 7.38
C VAL A 12 -21.08 2.42 7.70
N THR A 13 -21.80 2.90 6.68
CA THR A 13 -23.17 3.44 6.84
C THR A 13 -24.27 2.52 6.31
N ASN A 14 -23.93 1.44 5.63
CA ASN A 14 -24.89 0.54 4.97
C ASN A 14 -24.36 -0.90 4.92
N ARG A 15 -25.26 -1.88 4.86
CA ARG A 15 -24.98 -3.31 4.70
C ARG A 15 -24.04 -3.63 3.53
N LEU A 16 -24.18 -2.94 2.40
CA LEU A 16 -23.24 -3.11 1.26
C LEU A 16 -21.81 -2.75 1.66
N LYS A 17 -21.65 -1.59 2.31
CA LYS A 17 -20.34 -1.13 2.79
C LYS A 17 -19.82 -2.06 3.88
N GLU A 18 -20.68 -2.61 4.74
CA GLU A 18 -20.29 -3.55 5.80
C GLU A 18 -19.77 -4.87 5.24
N TYR A 19 -20.47 -5.41 4.23
CA TYR A 19 -20.05 -6.63 3.54
C TYR A 19 -18.68 -6.44 2.88
N ILE A 20 -18.52 -5.33 2.16
CA ILE A 20 -17.27 -5.03 1.46
C ILE A 20 -16.13 -4.78 2.46
N ASP A 21 -16.35 -3.98 3.51
CA ASP A 21 -15.34 -3.70 4.54
C ASP A 21 -14.81 -5.00 5.18
N LYS A 22 -15.70 -5.94 5.52
CA LYS A 22 -15.30 -7.26 6.07
C LYS A 22 -14.44 -8.07 5.12
N GLN A 23 -14.73 -8.06 3.82
CA GLN A 23 -13.93 -8.77 2.81
C GLN A 23 -12.59 -8.08 2.59
N LEU A 24 -12.58 -6.75 2.55
CA LEU A 24 -11.41 -5.95 2.21
C LEU A 24 -10.39 -5.87 3.35
N ARG A 25 -10.82 -5.93 4.62
CA ARG A 25 -9.92 -6.06 5.77
C ARG A 25 -9.08 -7.34 5.75
N GLN A 26 -9.57 -8.41 5.14
CA GLN A 26 -8.82 -9.67 5.01
C GLN A 26 -7.63 -9.54 4.05
N LEU A 27 -7.64 -8.53 3.18
CA LEU A 27 -6.56 -8.25 2.23
C LEU A 27 -5.43 -7.42 2.86
N GLU A 28 -5.62 -6.93 4.10
CA GLU A 28 -4.57 -6.22 4.83
C GLU A 28 -3.37 -7.14 5.06
N CYS A 29 -2.17 -6.60 4.87
CA CYS A 29 -0.90 -7.33 5.02
C CYS A 29 -0.69 -8.49 4.02
N MET A 30 -1.54 -8.62 2.99
CA MET A 30 -1.27 -9.55 1.90
C MET A 30 -0.20 -9.02 0.95
N ASN A 31 0.61 -9.95 0.43
CA ASN A 31 1.59 -9.68 -0.61
C ASN A 31 1.00 -10.02 -1.97
N VAL A 32 1.11 -9.10 -2.92
CA VAL A 32 0.65 -9.31 -4.30
C VAL A 32 1.81 -9.11 -5.26
N ALA A 33 1.95 -10.02 -6.24
CA ALA A 33 3.00 -9.92 -7.24
C ALA A 33 2.82 -8.70 -8.15
N ASP A 34 1.57 -8.44 -8.54
CA ASP A 34 1.16 -7.49 -9.55
C ASP A 34 -0.10 -6.69 -9.13
N PRO A 35 -0.08 -5.34 -9.17
CA PRO A 35 -1.20 -4.50 -8.74
C PRO A 35 -2.48 -4.68 -9.60
N GLU A 36 -2.35 -5.06 -10.88
CA GLU A 36 -3.51 -5.32 -11.74
C GLU A 36 -4.29 -6.57 -11.28
N THR A 37 -3.59 -7.55 -10.71
CA THR A 37 -4.22 -8.72 -10.09
C THR A 37 -5.07 -8.32 -8.88
N LEU A 38 -4.60 -7.38 -8.05
CA LEU A 38 -5.39 -6.85 -6.95
C LEU A 38 -6.62 -6.11 -7.49
N ARG A 39 -6.46 -5.27 -8.51
CA ARG A 39 -7.57 -4.54 -9.13
C ARG A 39 -8.67 -5.49 -9.60
N LYS A 40 -8.34 -6.54 -10.34
CA LYS A 40 -9.32 -7.54 -10.81
C LYS A 40 -10.02 -8.25 -9.65
N HIS A 41 -9.29 -8.51 -8.56
CA HIS A 41 -9.86 -9.10 -7.36
C HIS A 41 -10.87 -8.15 -6.69
N LEU A 42 -10.52 -6.88 -6.54
CA LEU A 42 -11.42 -5.84 -6.02
C LEU A 42 -12.66 -5.67 -6.90
N GLU A 43 -12.49 -5.61 -8.22
CA GLU A 43 -13.59 -5.52 -9.19
C GLU A 43 -14.58 -6.68 -9.02
N ARG A 44 -14.09 -7.91 -8.81
CA ARG A 44 -14.92 -9.10 -8.59
C ARG A 44 -15.71 -9.02 -7.28
N ILE A 45 -15.07 -8.61 -6.18
CA ILE A 45 -15.73 -8.45 -4.88
C ILE A 45 -16.82 -7.38 -4.99
N VAL A 46 -16.49 -6.22 -5.55
CA VAL A 46 -17.41 -5.10 -5.71
C VAL A 46 -18.58 -5.47 -6.61
N HIS A 47 -18.32 -6.13 -7.74
CA HIS A 47 -19.38 -6.57 -8.64
C HIS A 47 -20.36 -7.53 -7.93
N ARG A 48 -19.83 -8.56 -7.25
CA ARG A 48 -20.65 -9.51 -6.48
C ARG A 48 -21.49 -8.79 -5.41
N ALA A 49 -20.87 -7.88 -4.67
CA ALA A 49 -21.54 -7.12 -3.62
C ALA A 49 -22.65 -6.21 -4.18
N ASN A 50 -22.40 -5.51 -5.29
CA ASN A 50 -23.41 -4.69 -5.97
C ASN A 50 -24.61 -5.52 -6.46
N VAL A 51 -24.37 -6.73 -6.97
CA VAL A 51 -25.43 -7.67 -7.39
C VAL A 51 -26.24 -8.17 -6.19
N CYS A 52 -25.59 -8.47 -5.06
CA CYS A 52 -26.27 -8.91 -3.83
C CYS A 52 -27.07 -7.78 -3.14
N HIS A 53 -26.71 -6.52 -3.38
CA HIS A 53 -27.33 -5.35 -2.74
C HIS A 53 -27.83 -4.31 -3.77
N PRO A 54 -28.80 -4.66 -4.64
CA PRO A 54 -29.20 -3.81 -5.76
C PRO A 54 -29.90 -2.50 -5.34
N ARG A 55 -30.36 -2.41 -4.09
CA ARG A 55 -30.99 -1.19 -3.52
C ARG A 55 -29.98 -0.16 -3.04
N CYS A 56 -28.69 -0.52 -2.96
CA CYS A 56 -27.64 0.37 -2.49
C CYS A 56 -26.97 1.10 -3.67
N HIS A 57 -26.36 2.26 -3.40
CA HIS A 57 -25.56 2.93 -4.42
C HIS A 57 -24.35 2.03 -4.81
N PRO A 58 -24.14 1.75 -6.11
CA PRO A 58 -23.09 0.84 -6.53
C PRO A 58 -21.72 1.42 -6.23
N LEU A 59 -20.85 0.60 -5.64
CA LEU A 59 -19.45 0.98 -5.44
C LEU A 59 -18.62 0.67 -6.69
N LYS A 60 -17.47 1.35 -6.80
CA LYS A 60 -16.50 1.19 -7.89
C LYS A 60 -15.11 1.00 -7.30
N SER A 61 -14.38 0.02 -7.79
CA SER A 61 -12.96 -0.12 -7.48
C SER A 61 -12.11 0.77 -8.38
N TYR A 62 -10.93 1.16 -7.89
CA TYR A 62 -9.94 1.91 -8.66
C TYR A 62 -8.53 1.42 -8.36
N LEU A 63 -7.63 1.70 -9.29
CA LEU A 63 -6.19 1.55 -9.17
C LEU A 63 -5.54 2.76 -9.83
N ASN A 64 -4.78 3.53 -9.06
CA ASN A 64 -4.08 4.72 -9.51
C ASN A 64 -2.59 4.60 -9.17
N PRO A 65 -1.69 5.15 -9.99
CA PRO A 65 -0.30 5.31 -9.60
C PRO A 65 -0.20 6.28 -8.42
N ALA A 66 0.65 5.97 -7.44
CA ALA A 66 0.95 6.89 -6.35
C ALA A 66 1.97 7.96 -6.79
N TYR A 67 2.11 9.02 -6.01
CA TYR A 67 3.12 10.05 -6.25
C TYR A 67 4.55 9.48 -6.19
N THR A 68 4.77 8.48 -5.33
CA THR A 68 6.04 7.77 -5.23
C THR A 68 6.23 6.83 -6.42
N LYS A 69 7.34 7.00 -7.14
CA LYS A 69 7.67 6.18 -8.30
C LYS A 69 7.73 4.69 -7.92
N GLY A 70 6.81 3.92 -8.51
CA GLY A 70 6.71 2.47 -8.35
C GLY A 70 5.63 2.02 -7.37
N ASP A 71 4.99 2.92 -6.62
CA ASP A 71 3.90 2.58 -5.70
C ASP A 71 2.53 2.85 -6.36
N TYR A 72 1.49 2.20 -5.83
CA TYR A 72 0.12 2.35 -6.32
C TYR A 72 -0.85 2.60 -5.17
N THR A 73 -1.96 3.27 -5.47
CA THR A 73 -3.12 3.35 -4.58
C THR A 73 -4.28 2.61 -5.23
N ALA A 74 -4.86 1.65 -4.49
CA ALA A 74 -6.04 0.91 -4.91
C ALA A 74 -7.14 1.11 -3.89
N GLY A 75 -8.40 0.97 -4.27
CA GLY A 75 -9.47 1.15 -3.31
C GLY A 75 -10.84 0.87 -3.89
N VAL A 76 -11.83 1.03 -3.03
CA VAL A 76 -13.24 0.91 -3.38
C VAL A 76 -13.95 2.18 -2.98
N SER A 77 -14.27 3.02 -3.97
CA SER A 77 -14.92 4.32 -3.81
C SER A 77 -14.30 5.11 -2.64
N GLU A 78 -15.12 5.81 -1.86
CA GLU A 78 -14.70 6.50 -0.64
C GLU A 78 -14.74 5.58 0.60
N LEU A 79 -14.86 4.26 0.44
CA LEU A 79 -15.00 3.36 1.58
C LEU A 79 -13.64 3.02 2.17
N ILE A 80 -12.75 2.48 1.33
CA ILE A 80 -11.43 2.02 1.77
C ILE A 80 -10.40 2.28 0.68
N GLN A 81 -9.22 2.68 1.13
CA GLN A 81 -8.06 2.91 0.29
C GLN A 81 -6.90 2.07 0.82
N PHE A 82 -6.22 1.42 -0.11
CA PHE A 82 -5.01 0.65 0.05
C PHE A 82 -3.86 1.37 -0.62
N SER A 83 -2.72 1.40 0.07
CA SER A 83 -1.43 1.69 -0.53
C SER A 83 -0.70 0.39 -0.80
N LEU A 84 -0.23 0.25 -2.04
CA LEU A 84 0.61 -0.83 -2.51
C LEU A 84 2.05 -0.33 -2.51
N TYR A 85 2.84 -0.81 -1.56
CA TYR A 85 4.25 -0.49 -1.47
C TYR A 85 5.06 -1.52 -2.22
N ALA A 86 5.81 -1.10 -3.24
CA ALA A 86 6.73 -2.00 -3.90
C ALA A 86 7.81 -2.45 -2.91
N HIS A 87 7.97 -3.76 -2.73
CA HIS A 87 9.17 -4.28 -2.09
C HIS A 87 10.36 -3.95 -2.98
N ARG A 88 11.08 -2.87 -2.65
CA ARG A 88 12.43 -2.66 -3.16
C ARG A 88 13.29 -3.73 -2.53
N GLY A 89 13.63 -4.75 -3.32
CA GLY A 89 14.55 -5.80 -2.90
C GLY A 89 15.84 -5.17 -2.40
N THR A 90 16.31 -5.67 -1.26
CA THR A 90 17.59 -5.37 -0.60
C THR A 90 17.85 -3.90 -0.32
N PHE A 91 17.98 -3.56 0.97
CA PHE A 91 19.01 -2.59 1.36
C PHE A 91 20.30 -3.12 0.73
N GLU A 92 20.71 -2.56 -0.42
CA GLU A 92 22.12 -2.64 -0.80
C GLU A 92 22.86 -2.11 0.41
N GLY A 93 23.68 -2.98 0.99
CA GLY A 93 24.41 -2.68 2.21
C GLY A 93 25.05 -1.31 2.09
N THR A 94 25.06 -0.60 3.22
CA THR A 94 25.86 0.61 3.44
C THR A 94 27.06 0.62 2.50
N PRO A 95 27.25 1.64 1.64
CA PRO A 95 28.42 1.67 0.77
C PRO A 95 29.64 1.42 1.67
N ALA A 96 30.41 0.38 1.35
CA ALA A 96 31.57 0.01 2.15
C ALA A 96 32.37 1.30 2.41
N PRO A 97 32.72 1.63 3.66
CA PRO A 97 33.48 2.84 3.93
C PRO A 97 34.72 2.79 3.07
N THR A 98 34.86 3.80 2.20
CA THR A 98 36.05 4.01 1.40
C THR A 98 37.22 3.95 2.37
N PRO A 99 38.24 3.09 2.16
CA PRO A 99 39.40 3.08 3.04
C PRO A 99 40.03 4.46 2.96
N MET A 100 39.86 5.27 4.01
CA MET A 100 40.56 6.53 4.15
C MET A 100 42.06 6.19 4.22
N PRO A 101 42.91 6.87 3.44
CA PRO A 101 44.35 6.76 3.61
C PRO A 101 44.67 7.11 5.05
N ALA A 102 45.41 6.23 5.72
CA ALA A 102 45.90 6.46 7.07
C ALA A 102 46.94 7.57 7.06
N GLU A 103 46.51 8.83 7.08
CA GLU A 103 47.37 9.93 7.52
C GLU A 103 46.64 10.86 8.48
N GLN A 104 47.28 10.99 9.65
CA GLN A 104 47.22 12.10 10.59
C GLN A 104 45.97 12.22 11.46
N GLY A 105 46.00 11.39 12.50
CA GLY A 105 45.47 11.78 13.80
C GLY A 105 46.05 13.13 14.25
N ARG A 106 45.18 14.13 14.30
CA ARG A 106 45.34 15.31 15.16
C ARG A 106 43.96 15.64 15.72
N GLN A 107 43.64 14.99 16.83
CA GLN A 107 42.56 15.38 17.71
C GLN A 107 42.89 16.77 18.25
N ALA A 108 42.26 17.81 17.72
CA ALA A 108 42.27 19.12 18.37
C ALA A 108 41.26 19.05 19.52
N THR A 109 41.76 19.00 20.74
CA THR A 109 40.96 19.19 21.96
C THR A 109 40.30 20.57 21.92
N LEU A 110 38.97 20.57 21.97
CA LEU A 110 38.11 21.74 21.78
C LEU A 110 37.55 22.22 23.12
N PHE A 111 38.44 22.45 24.09
CA PHE A 111 38.10 23.15 25.33
C PHE A 111 39.26 24.06 25.69
N SER A 112 38.98 25.36 25.74
CA SER A 112 39.81 26.44 26.30
C SER A 112 39.05 27.04 27.47
#